data_AF-A0A536LHK9-F1
#
_entry.id   AF-A0A536LHK9-F1
#
_cell.length_a   1.000
_cell.length_b   1.000
_cell.length_c   1.000
_cell.angle_alpha   90.00
_cell.angle_beta   90.00
_cell.angle_gamma   90.00
#
_symmetry.space_group_name_H-M   'P 1'
#
loop_
_entity.id
_entity.type
_entity.pdbx_description
1 polymer ?
#
loop_
_entity_poly.entity_id
_entity_poly.type
_entity_poly.pdbx_seq_one_letter_code
_entity_poly.pdbx_strand_id
1 'polypeptide(L)'
;MTIKRPKGLLRKGEKGQSLAEFVLVLPIFLILVFAIIDFGLGFHAWLTVTNSAREGARLGAVRAPASGACDYDPSTKADNIRCRVYETASSLDQSKLTVSSTGAQGTPGNSVVVKVDYDYDLITPLDNMLGLISGGKLGPTLKFTSTADMRLE
;
A
#
# COMPACT_ATOMS: atom_id res chain seq x y z
N MET A 1 26.42 -27.45 72.48
CA MET A 1 25.78 -26.18 72.05
C MET A 1 25.76 -26.17 70.54
N THR A 2 24.60 -26.43 69.92
CA THR A 2 24.51 -26.78 68.49
C THR A 2 23.71 -25.69 67.77
N ILE A 3 24.39 -24.87 66.97
CA ILE A 3 23.77 -23.75 66.24
C ILE A 3 23.23 -24.27 64.90
N LYS A 4 21.90 -24.34 64.77
CA LYS A 4 21.20 -24.64 63.51
C LYS A 4 21.26 -23.43 62.58
N ARG A 5 21.82 -23.59 61.38
CA ARG A 5 21.72 -22.62 60.28
C ARG A 5 20.35 -22.72 59.58
N PRO A 6 19.62 -21.62 59.35
CA PRO A 6 18.51 -21.63 58.41
C PRO A 6 19.07 -21.56 56.99
N LYS A 7 18.86 -22.61 56.19
CA LYS A 7 19.00 -22.54 54.73
C LYS A 7 17.72 -21.89 54.19
N GLY A 8 17.79 -20.61 53.83
CA GLY A 8 16.72 -19.95 53.08
C GLY A 8 16.55 -20.63 51.73
N LEU A 9 15.42 -21.31 51.55
CA LEU A 9 15.05 -21.93 50.29
C LEU A 9 14.53 -20.82 49.35
N LEU A 10 15.41 -20.28 48.52
CA LEU A 10 15.00 -19.40 47.42
C LEU A 10 14.11 -20.21 46.47
N ARG A 11 12.80 -19.95 46.54
CA ARG A 11 11.79 -20.54 45.67
C ARG A 11 12.12 -20.19 44.22
N LYS A 12 12.45 -21.22 43.45
CA LYS A 12 12.88 -21.16 42.05
C LYS A 12 11.66 -20.90 41.15
N GLY A 13 11.44 -19.64 40.77
CA GLY A 13 11.35 -19.21 39.36
C GLY A 13 10.22 -19.66 38.42
N GLU A 14 9.13 -20.33 38.83
CA GLU A 14 8.09 -20.76 37.87
C GLU A 14 7.41 -19.59 37.12
N LYS A 15 7.26 -18.41 37.76
CA LYS A 15 6.62 -17.25 37.14
C LYS A 15 7.43 -16.58 36.01
N GLY A 16 8.75 -16.82 35.95
CA GLY A 16 9.62 -16.25 34.92
C GLY A 16 9.73 -17.11 33.66
N GLN A 17 9.45 -18.40 33.76
CA GLN A 17 9.60 -19.35 32.65
C GLN A 17 8.55 -19.10 31.56
N SER A 18 7.28 -18.91 31.93
CA SER A 18 6.21 -18.65 30.95
C SER A 18 6.41 -17.34 30.19
N LEU A 19 7.03 -16.34 30.82
CA LEU A 19 7.38 -15.08 30.16
C LEU A 19 8.48 -15.30 29.11
N ALA A 20 9.48 -16.12 29.41
CA ALA A 20 10.54 -16.47 28.47
C ALA A 20 10.01 -17.24 27.25
N GLU A 21 9.08 -18.18 27.46
CA GLU A 21 8.42 -18.92 26.37
C GLU A 21 7.60 -18.00 25.46
N PHE A 22 6.87 -17.03 26.04
CA PHE A 22 6.11 -16.04 25.26
C PHE A 22 7.01 -15.15 24.39
N VAL A 23 8.15 -14.71 24.91
CA VAL A 23 9.10 -13.85 24.18
C VAL A 23 9.68 -14.55 22.95
N LEU A 24 9.76 -15.89 22.93
CA LEU A 24 10.22 -16.64 21.76
C LEU A 24 9.16 -16.74 20.66
N VAL A 25 7.87 -16.82 21.03
CA VAL A 25 6.77 -16.93 20.05
C VAL A 25 6.34 -15.57 19.52
N LEU A 26 6.44 -14.53 20.35
CA LEU A 26 6.00 -13.17 20.04
C LEU A 26 6.52 -12.62 18.69
N PRO A 27 7.80 -12.75 18.30
CA PRO A 27 8.29 -12.21 17.03
C PRO A 27 7.62 -12.84 15.81
N ILE A 28 7.42 -14.16 15.83
CA ILE A 28 6.76 -14.90 14.74
C ILE A 28 5.29 -14.49 14.65
N PHE A 29 4.63 -14.38 15.81
CA PHE A 29 3.25 -13.92 15.88
C PHE A 29 3.08 -12.49 15.34
N LEU A 30 3.98 -11.57 15.70
CA LEU A 30 3.96 -10.19 15.21
C LEU A 30 4.21 -10.12 13.71
N ILE A 31 5.15 -10.89 13.16
CA ILE A 31 5.36 -10.98 11.70
C ILE A 31 4.07 -11.37 11.00
N LEU A 32 3.36 -12.39 11.50
CA LEU A 32 2.12 -12.85 10.91
C LEU A 32 1.03 -11.76 10.93
N VAL A 33 0.83 -11.11 12.08
CA VAL A 33 -0.16 -10.04 12.23
C VAL A 33 0.18 -8.85 11.33
N PHE A 34 1.44 -8.43 11.32
CA PHE A 34 1.93 -7.32 10.50
C PHE A 34 1.80 -7.61 9.00
N ALA A 35 2.15 -8.83 8.58
CA ALA A 35 1.97 -9.26 7.20
C ALA A 35 0.49 -9.20 6.77
N ILE A 36 -0.44 -9.61 7.62
CA ILE A 36 -1.88 -9.54 7.31
C ILE A 36 -2.35 -8.08 7.19
N ILE A 37 -1.90 -7.19 8.09
CA ILE A 37 -2.26 -5.77 8.08
C ILE A 37 -1.75 -5.09 6.80
N ASP A 38 -0.46 -5.22 6.51
CA ASP A 38 0.14 -4.61 5.31
C ASP A 38 -0.43 -5.21 4.02
N PHE A 39 -0.73 -6.51 4.01
CA PHE A 39 -1.39 -7.14 2.86
C PHE A 39 -2.77 -6.55 2.62
N GLY A 40 -3.60 -6.37 3.66
CA GLY A 40 -4.93 -5.80 3.52
C GLY A 40 -4.92 -4.36 3.01
N LEU A 41 -4.04 -3.53 3.56
CA LEU A 41 -3.90 -2.12 3.17
C LEU A 41 -3.25 -1.97 1.78
N GLY A 42 -2.26 -2.78 1.47
CA GLY A 42 -1.65 -2.84 0.14
C GLY A 42 -2.63 -3.32 -0.93
N PHE A 43 -3.45 -4.32 -0.62
CA PHE A 43 -4.49 -4.80 -1.53
C PHE A 43 -5.57 -3.73 -1.79
N HIS A 44 -6.00 -3.01 -0.75
CA HIS A 44 -6.89 -1.86 -0.91
C HIS A 44 -6.27 -0.80 -1.84
N ALA A 45 -4.99 -0.45 -1.64
CA ALA A 45 -4.30 0.50 -2.51
C ALA A 45 -4.25 0.03 -3.97
N TRP A 46 -3.94 -1.24 -4.20
CA TRP A 46 -3.91 -1.83 -5.54
C TRP A 46 -5.29 -1.80 -6.24
N LEU A 47 -6.37 -2.07 -5.50
CA LEU A 47 -7.75 -1.95 -6.01
C LEU A 47 -8.06 -0.50 -6.41
N THR A 48 -7.73 0.46 -5.54
CA THR A 48 -7.95 1.89 -5.82
C THR A 48 -7.17 2.36 -7.04
N VAL A 49 -5.89 1.98 -7.17
CA VAL A 49 -5.05 2.29 -8.34
C VAL A 49 -5.65 1.74 -9.62
N THR A 50 -6.10 0.48 -9.59
CA THR A 50 -6.71 -0.18 -10.75
C THR A 50 -8.04 0.44 -11.14
N ASN A 51 -8.89 0.76 -10.16
CA ASN A 51 -10.16 1.43 -10.42
C ASN A 51 -9.94 2.83 -11.01
N SER A 52 -8.98 3.58 -10.47
CA SER A 52 -8.65 4.92 -10.93
C SER A 52 -8.12 4.93 -12.37
N ALA A 53 -7.26 3.97 -12.74
CA ALA A 53 -6.79 3.82 -14.11
C ALA A 53 -7.94 3.59 -15.10
N ARG A 54 -8.87 2.69 -14.75
CA ARG A 54 -10.05 2.38 -15.58
C ARG A 54 -10.97 3.58 -15.73
N GLU A 55 -11.21 4.31 -14.65
CA GLU A 55 -12.08 5.49 -14.68
C GLU A 55 -11.44 6.65 -15.45
N GLY A 56 -10.12 6.81 -15.35
CA GLY A 56 -9.36 7.74 -16.20
C GLY A 56 -9.44 7.37 -17.69
N ALA A 57 -9.27 6.09 -18.03
CA ALA A 57 -9.39 5.63 -19.42
C ALA A 57 -10.81 5.82 -19.98
N ARG A 58 -11.84 5.57 -19.15
CA ARG A 58 -13.25 5.80 -19.52
C ARG A 58 -13.52 7.25 -19.84
N LEU A 59 -13.07 8.17 -18.98
CA LEU A 59 -13.22 9.61 -19.20
C LEU A 59 -12.50 10.04 -20.49
N GLY A 60 -11.29 9.53 -20.70
CA GLY A 60 -10.50 9.79 -21.91
C GLY A 60 -11.18 9.28 -23.19
N ALA A 61 -11.78 8.07 -23.14
CA ALA A 61 -12.48 7.44 -24.26
C ALA A 61 -13.66 8.27 -24.78
N VAL A 62 -14.46 8.83 -23.88
CA VAL A 62 -15.65 9.61 -24.26
C VAL A 62 -15.39 11.12 -24.34
N ARG A 63 -14.15 11.56 -24.09
CA ARG A 63 -13.75 12.98 -24.04
C ARG A 63 -14.64 13.83 -23.14
N ALA A 64 -15.15 13.23 -22.05
CA ALA A 64 -16.03 13.92 -21.13
C ALA A 64 -15.29 15.07 -20.43
N PRO A 65 -15.98 16.17 -20.09
CA PRO A 65 -15.41 17.18 -19.24
C PRO A 65 -15.06 16.60 -17.87
N ALA A 66 -13.95 17.03 -17.26
CA ALA A 66 -13.73 16.75 -15.85
C ALA A 66 -14.82 17.45 -15.03
N SER A 67 -15.43 16.71 -14.12
CA SER A 67 -16.32 17.24 -13.09
C SER A 67 -15.63 17.04 -11.75
N GLY A 68 -15.43 18.09 -10.94
CA GLY A 68 -14.78 18.01 -9.63
C GLY A 68 -13.93 19.24 -9.27
N ALA A 69 -13.08 19.12 -8.23
CA ALA A 69 -12.21 20.18 -7.68
C ALA A 69 -11.02 20.59 -8.58
N CYS A 70 -11.01 20.15 -9.83
CA CYS A 70 -10.04 20.56 -10.82
C CYS A 70 -10.64 21.66 -11.67
N ASP A 71 -9.89 22.74 -11.87
CA ASP A 71 -10.25 23.78 -12.84
C ASP A 71 -10.41 23.12 -14.21
N TYR A 72 -11.66 22.99 -14.65
CA TYR A 72 -12.00 22.41 -15.93
C TYR A 72 -11.48 23.33 -17.04
N ASP A 73 -10.38 22.93 -17.67
CA ASP A 73 -9.90 23.53 -18.91
C ASP A 73 -10.27 22.62 -20.10
N PRO A 74 -11.23 23.01 -20.96
CA PRO A 74 -11.60 22.24 -22.15
C PRO A 74 -10.45 22.07 -23.15
N SER A 75 -9.37 22.87 -23.04
CA SER A 75 -8.21 22.79 -23.92
C SER A 75 -7.22 21.70 -23.54
N THR A 76 -7.27 21.18 -22.30
CA THR A 76 -6.28 20.21 -21.78
C THR A 76 -6.94 18.91 -21.31
N LYS A 77 -7.45 18.11 -22.25
CA LYS A 77 -8.13 16.82 -21.94
C LYS A 77 -7.28 15.82 -21.15
N ALA A 78 -5.95 15.90 -21.27
CA ALA A 78 -5.02 15.10 -20.47
C ALA A 78 -5.12 15.44 -18.97
N ASP A 79 -5.39 16.70 -18.65
CA ASP A 79 -5.57 17.16 -17.27
C ASP A 79 -6.89 16.63 -16.69
N ASN A 80 -7.93 16.51 -17.50
CA ASN A 80 -9.21 15.93 -17.06
C ASN A 80 -9.08 14.45 -16.65
N ILE A 81 -8.31 13.66 -17.42
CA ILE A 81 -8.01 12.25 -17.09
C ILE A 81 -7.24 12.19 -15.77
N ARG A 82 -6.18 13.00 -15.64
CA ARG A 82 -5.34 13.05 -14.44
C ARG A 82 -6.17 13.42 -13.20
N CYS A 83 -7.03 14.42 -13.32
CA CYS A 83 -7.93 14.85 -12.26
C CYS A 83 -8.89 13.75 -11.79
N ARG A 84 -9.53 13.05 -12.72
CA ARG A 84 -10.42 11.94 -12.36
C ARG A 84 -9.67 10.80 -11.68
N VAL A 85 -8.44 10.52 -12.09
CA VAL A 85 -7.58 9.55 -11.42
C VAL A 85 -7.30 9.98 -9.97
N TYR A 86 -6.95 11.25 -9.72
CA TYR A 86 -6.71 11.76 -8.35
C TYR A 86 -7.97 11.78 -7.48
N GLU A 87 -9.13 12.09 -8.05
CA GLU A 87 -10.41 12.06 -7.35
C GLU A 87 -10.78 10.65 -6.90
N THR A 88 -10.63 9.67 -7.81
CA THR A 88 -10.90 8.26 -7.54
C THR A 88 -9.87 7.66 -6.57
N ALA A 89 -8.63 8.15 -6.62
CA ALA A 89 -7.53 7.77 -5.73
C ALA A 89 -7.41 8.63 -4.48
N SER A 90 -8.45 9.40 -4.10
CA SER A 90 -8.41 10.34 -2.97
C SER A 90 -8.11 9.70 -1.61
N SER A 91 -8.31 8.39 -1.47
CA SER A 91 -7.94 7.63 -0.27
C SER A 91 -6.46 7.26 -0.18
N LEU A 92 -5.66 7.55 -1.21
CA LEU A 92 -4.22 7.29 -1.26
C LEU A 92 -3.40 8.58 -1.08
N ASP A 93 -2.12 8.42 -0.79
CA ASP A 93 -1.17 9.54 -0.75
C ASP A 93 -0.89 10.04 -2.16
N GLN A 94 -1.45 11.19 -2.50
CA GLN A 94 -1.35 11.77 -3.85
C GLN A 94 0.10 12.13 -4.24
N SER A 95 1.01 12.33 -3.28
CA SER A 95 2.41 12.64 -3.57
C SER A 95 3.18 11.45 -4.16
N LYS A 96 2.67 10.23 -3.95
CA LYS A 96 3.25 8.97 -4.43
C LYS A 96 2.55 8.41 -5.66
N LEU A 97 1.54 9.13 -6.16
CA LEU A 97 0.74 8.73 -7.32
C LEU A 97 1.25 9.45 -8.57
N THR A 98 1.65 8.67 -9.57
CA THR A 98 2.07 9.16 -10.88
C THR A 98 1.10 8.68 -11.95
N VAL A 99 0.54 9.62 -12.71
CA VAL A 99 -0.43 9.36 -13.77
C VAL A 99 0.16 9.75 -15.11
N SER A 100 0.07 8.85 -16.09
CA SER A 100 0.39 9.11 -17.49
C SER A 100 -0.75 8.65 -18.39
N SER A 101 -1.04 9.44 -19.44
CA SER A 101 -2.07 9.10 -20.41
C SER A 101 -1.54 9.30 -21.84
N THR A 102 -1.89 8.38 -22.72
CA THR A 102 -1.48 8.37 -24.13
C THR A 102 -2.71 8.17 -25.01
N GLY A 103 -2.76 8.84 -26.16
CA GLY A 103 -3.84 8.65 -27.14
C GLY A 103 -5.15 9.39 -26.85
N ALA A 104 -5.26 10.11 -25.72
CA ALA A 104 -6.44 10.88 -25.33
C ALA A 104 -6.84 12.01 -26.32
N GLN A 105 -5.89 12.50 -27.12
CA GLN A 105 -6.12 13.52 -28.15
C GLN A 105 -6.21 12.95 -29.57
N GLY A 106 -6.21 11.62 -29.70
CA GLY A 106 -6.28 10.94 -31.00
C GLY A 106 -7.61 11.14 -31.72
N THR A 107 -7.74 10.65 -32.95
CA THR A 107 -9.01 10.60 -33.67
C THR A 107 -9.91 9.48 -33.13
N PRO A 108 -11.25 9.61 -33.20
CA PRO A 108 -12.16 8.52 -32.88
C PRO A 108 -11.71 7.21 -33.52
N GLY A 109 -11.68 6.15 -32.73
CA GLY A 109 -11.19 4.83 -33.11
C GLY A 109 -9.75 4.50 -32.74
N ASN A 110 -8.96 5.46 -32.23
CA ASN A 110 -7.68 5.19 -31.58
C ASN A 110 -7.89 4.68 -30.13
N SER A 111 -6.85 4.12 -29.52
CA SER A 111 -6.86 3.71 -28.10
C SER A 111 -6.38 4.84 -27.19
N VAL A 112 -7.07 5.01 -26.06
CA VAL A 112 -6.65 5.82 -24.92
C VAL A 112 -6.10 4.89 -23.85
N VAL A 113 -4.81 5.06 -23.55
CA VAL A 113 -4.12 4.28 -22.53
C VAL A 113 -3.83 5.16 -21.34
N VAL A 114 -4.28 4.75 -20.16
CA VAL A 114 -4.03 5.42 -18.89
C VAL A 114 -3.24 4.49 -17.99
N LYS A 115 -2.06 4.93 -17.59
CA LYS A 115 -1.18 4.23 -16.65
C LYS A 115 -1.10 5.00 -15.36
N VAL A 116 -1.35 4.29 -14.26
CA VAL A 116 -1.30 4.80 -12.89
C VAL A 116 -0.26 3.99 -12.14
N ASP A 117 0.78 4.67 -11.68
CA ASP A 117 1.85 4.11 -10.85
C ASP A 117 1.70 4.67 -9.43
N TYR A 118 1.82 3.81 -8.42
CA TYR A 118 1.73 4.16 -7.01
C TYR A 118 2.83 3.47 -6.22
N ASP A 119 3.58 4.25 -5.45
CA ASP A 119 4.62 3.72 -4.55
C ASP A 119 4.00 3.51 -3.16
N TYR A 120 3.75 2.25 -2.80
CA TYR A 120 3.15 1.86 -1.53
C TYR A 120 4.23 1.60 -0.48
N ASP A 121 4.15 2.28 0.66
CA ASP A 121 5.04 2.05 1.81
C ASP A 121 4.38 1.05 2.76
N LEU A 122 5.19 0.15 3.31
CA LEU A 122 4.77 -0.70 4.41
C LEU A 122 4.46 0.17 5.64
N ILE A 123 3.30 -0.04 6.24
CA ILE A 123 2.82 0.73 7.39
C ILE A 123 3.40 0.13 8.68
N THR A 124 3.54 -1.19 8.72
CA THR A 124 4.13 -1.87 9.87
C THR A 124 5.66 -1.97 9.71
N PRO A 125 6.43 -2.14 10.80
CA PRO A 125 7.89 -2.30 10.74
C PRO A 125 8.32 -3.70 10.26
N LEU A 126 7.53 -4.34 9.38
CA LEU A 126 7.76 -5.69 8.90
C LEU A 126 9.12 -5.84 8.19
N ASP A 127 9.52 -4.85 7.38
CA ASP A 127 10.84 -4.86 6.69
C ASP A 127 11.99 -4.90 7.71
N ASN A 128 11.92 -4.08 8.76
CA ASN A 128 12.93 -4.06 9.82
C ASN A 128 12.96 -5.37 10.63
N MET A 129 11.78 -5.95 10.94
CA MET A 129 11.71 -7.23 11.64
C MET A 129 12.23 -8.40 10.82
N LEU A 130 11.91 -8.45 9.52
CA LEU A 130 12.47 -9.45 8.62
C LEU A 130 13.98 -9.28 8.47
N GLY A 131 14.47 -8.04 8.37
CA GLY A 131 15.90 -7.76 8.35
C GLY A 131 16.63 -8.25 9.61
N LEU A 132 16.01 -8.12 10.78
CA LEU A 132 16.59 -8.59 12.04
C LEU A 132 16.63 -10.12 12.15
N ILE A 133 15.61 -10.83 11.66
CA ILE A 133 15.44 -12.28 11.87
C ILE A 133 16.00 -13.12 10.72
N SER A 134 15.76 -12.72 9.46
CA SER A 134 16.19 -13.48 8.26
C SER A 134 17.36 -12.84 7.52
N GLY A 135 17.72 -11.60 7.84
CA GLY A 135 18.70 -10.82 7.07
C GLY A 135 18.19 -10.32 5.71
N GLY A 136 16.93 -10.60 5.37
CA GLY A 136 16.29 -10.17 4.12
C GLY A 136 15.70 -8.76 4.21
N LYS A 137 15.46 -8.14 3.06
CA LYS A 137 14.74 -6.86 2.94
C LYS A 137 13.66 -6.98 1.88
N LEU A 138 12.45 -6.50 2.20
CA LEU A 138 11.35 -6.30 1.25
C LEU A 138 11.53 -4.99 0.48
N GLY A 139 12.30 -4.04 1.03
CA GLY A 139 12.50 -2.71 0.49
C GLY A 139 11.48 -1.71 1.06
N PRO A 140 11.79 -0.41 1.04
CA PRO A 140 10.95 0.61 1.69
C PRO A 140 9.60 0.83 0.99
N THR A 141 9.52 0.52 -0.30
CA THR A 141 8.34 0.81 -1.14
C THR A 141 8.08 -0.33 -2.13
N LEU A 142 6.81 -0.72 -2.27
CA LEU A 142 6.31 -1.64 -3.28
C LEU A 142 5.65 -0.84 -4.41
N LYS A 143 6.09 -1.04 -5.66
CA LYS A 143 5.51 -0.35 -6.82
C LYS A 143 4.25 -1.07 -7.31
N PHE A 144 3.12 -0.38 -7.28
CA PHE A 144 1.87 -0.83 -7.90
C PHE A 144 1.63 -0.07 -9.19
N THR A 145 1.67 -0.79 -10.31
CA THR A 145 1.40 -0.26 -11.64
C THR A 145 0.11 -0.86 -12.17
N SER A 146 -0.81 -0.01 -12.63
CA SER A 146 -2.01 -0.43 -13.35
C SER A 146 -2.14 0.35 -14.64
N THR A 147 -2.51 -0.35 -15.73
CA THR A 147 -2.72 0.25 -17.05
C THR A 147 -4.08 -0.16 -17.55
N ALA A 148 -4.87 0.81 -18.01
CA ALA A 148 -6.16 0.61 -18.64
C ALA A 148 -6.15 1.17 -20.07
N ASP A 149 -6.73 0.42 -21.00
CA ASP A 149 -6.89 0.80 -22.41
C ASP A 149 -8.38 0.83 -22.73
N MET A 150 -8.84 1.92 -23.35
CA MET A 150 -10.19 2.04 -23.89
C MET A 150 -10.18 2.69 -25.27
N ARG A 151 -11.10 2.23 -26.13
CA ARG A 151 -11.27 2.79 -27.47
C ARG A 151 -11.89 4.18 -27.39
N LEU A 152 -11.30 5.13 -28.11
CA LEU A 152 -11.78 6.50 -28.23
C LEU A 152 -13.03 6.53 -29.12
N GLU A 153 -14.10 7.15 -28.62
CA GLU A 153 -15.38 7.35 -29.31
C GLU A 153 -15.47 8.72 -30.02
#